data_AF-X1IU52-F1
#
_entry.id   AF-X1IU52-F1
#
_cell.length_a   1.000
_cell.length_b   1.000
_cell.length_c   1.000
_cell.angle_alpha   90.00
_cell.angle_beta   90.00
_cell.angle_gamma   90.00
#
_symmetry.space_group_name_H-M   'P 1'
#
loop_
_entity.id
_entity.type
_entity.pdbx_description
1 polymer ?
#
loop_
_entity_poly.entity_id
_entity_poly.type
_entity_poly.pdbx_seq_one_letter_code
_entity_poly.pdbx_strand_id
1 'polypeptide(L)'
;RFVHSAESAASGLFLAELVKVLGNQDTQREKYLSSAIRIANYLQTCVLPQQKWFDFETFFSCSVKPLDFYDRYTGQYPQNTLVMHWTAAFLLTLYEVTHNTNWLSLGKRVQDYLNLYQQVWNPPFLSIYGFGGFGVMNTDGEWNDARQSQFGCTQADYFLATDEPEYLERAIYAVRAAFTCAFLPANKKVYPTGYRRKPQGQAAENHGHGGHEMLCGVSGFDWGTGSALTGAAYLLHRLGGAYVDIDKACGFGIDGCFIRNVETTADTVSLK
;
A
#
# COMPACT_ATOMS: atom_id res chain seq x y z
N ARG A 1 -6.65 7.99 25.27
CA ARG A 1 -6.00 6.76 24.74
C ARG A 1 -7.03 6.05 23.89
N PHE A 2 -6.78 5.84 22.59
CA PHE A 2 -7.68 5.06 21.74
C PHE A 2 -7.79 3.65 22.29
N VAL A 3 -8.95 3.27 22.83
CA VAL A 3 -9.18 1.93 23.40
C VAL A 3 -9.47 0.90 22.28
N HIS A 4 -9.75 1.38 21.06
CA HIS A 4 -10.08 0.55 19.89
C HIS A 4 -9.36 1.03 18.60
N SER A 5 -8.04 1.23 18.66
CA SER A 5 -7.23 1.64 17.50
C SER A 5 -6.77 0.45 16.66
N ALA A 6 -6.71 0.62 15.34
CA ALA A 6 -6.13 -0.33 14.41
C ALA A 6 -4.58 -0.26 14.38
N GLU A 7 -3.96 0.73 15.03
CA GLU A 7 -2.48 0.87 15.14
C GLU A 7 -1.81 -0.34 15.80
N SER A 8 -2.57 -1.16 16.54
CA SER A 8 -2.07 -2.43 17.08
C SER A 8 -1.53 -3.33 15.97
N ALA A 9 -2.00 -3.18 14.72
CA ALA A 9 -1.48 -3.88 13.56
C ALA A 9 0.01 -3.65 13.31
N ALA A 10 0.53 -2.44 13.53
CA ALA A 10 1.97 -2.17 13.38
C ALA A 10 2.80 -2.98 14.40
N SER A 11 2.33 -3.06 15.64
CA SER A 11 2.96 -3.92 16.66
C SER A 11 2.81 -5.40 16.33
N GLY A 12 1.66 -5.81 15.76
CA GLY A 12 1.44 -7.16 15.27
C GLY A 12 2.41 -7.54 14.16
N LEU A 13 2.57 -6.68 13.16
CA LEU A 13 3.52 -6.85 12.06
C LEU A 13 4.94 -7.02 12.58
N PHE A 14 5.38 -6.13 13.47
CA PHE A 14 6.71 -6.24 14.08
C PHE A 14 6.90 -7.59 14.79
N LEU A 15 5.93 -8.03 15.59
CA LEU A 15 6.01 -9.31 16.30
C LEU A 15 6.03 -10.50 15.34
N ALA A 16 5.27 -10.46 14.25
CA ALA A 16 5.24 -11.53 13.25
C ALA A 16 6.56 -11.59 12.45
N GLU A 17 7.11 -10.45 12.04
CA GLU A 17 8.43 -10.38 11.40
C GLU A 17 9.54 -10.83 12.35
N LEU A 18 9.45 -10.46 13.63
CA LEU A 18 10.37 -10.98 14.64
C LEU A 18 10.29 -12.50 14.74
N VAL A 19 9.08 -13.09 14.72
CA VAL A 19 8.90 -14.55 14.72
C VAL A 19 9.47 -15.23 13.47
N LYS A 20 9.51 -14.55 12.31
CA LYS A 20 10.19 -15.07 11.09
C LYS A 20 11.69 -15.18 11.29
N VAL A 21 12.28 -14.16 11.91
CA VAL A 21 13.73 -14.10 12.15
C VAL A 21 14.15 -15.02 13.30
N LEU A 22 13.30 -15.16 14.32
CA LEU A 22 13.51 -16.08 15.41
C LEU A 22 13.32 -17.53 14.93
N GLY A 23 14.42 -18.27 14.81
CA GLY A 23 14.37 -19.68 14.47
C GLY A 23 13.61 -20.51 15.51
N ASN A 24 13.22 -21.74 15.15
CA ASN A 24 12.38 -22.62 15.97
C ASN A 24 12.96 -22.98 17.36
N GLN A 25 14.26 -22.78 17.57
CA GLN A 25 14.94 -23.06 18.83
C GLN A 25 14.89 -21.89 19.84
N ASP A 26 14.46 -20.70 19.41
CA ASP A 26 14.35 -19.56 20.31
C ASP A 26 13.17 -19.73 21.27
N THR A 27 13.46 -19.74 22.58
CA THR A 27 12.47 -19.99 23.63
C THR A 27 11.43 -18.88 23.76
N GLN A 28 11.66 -17.70 23.18
CA GLN A 28 10.72 -16.59 23.16
C GLN A 28 9.81 -16.59 21.93
N ARG A 29 10.11 -17.39 20.90
CA ARG A 29 9.34 -17.42 19.65
C ARG A 29 7.85 -17.63 19.89
N GLU A 30 7.49 -18.60 20.73
CA GLU A 30 6.10 -18.92 21.04
C GLU A 30 5.39 -17.76 21.76
N LYS A 31 6.08 -17.07 22.67
CA LYS A 31 5.54 -15.91 23.38
C LYS A 31 5.21 -14.77 22.40
N TYR A 32 6.08 -14.49 21.44
CA TYR A 32 5.86 -13.46 20.44
C TYR A 32 4.77 -13.85 19.44
N LEU A 33 4.76 -15.11 18.98
CA LEU A 33 3.71 -15.62 18.09
C LEU A 33 2.33 -15.56 18.76
N SER A 34 2.22 -16.05 20.00
CA SER A 34 1.00 -15.94 20.80
C SER A 34 0.54 -14.48 20.98
N SER A 35 1.48 -13.54 21.13
CA SER A 35 1.15 -12.10 21.23
C SER A 35 0.65 -11.53 19.90
N ALA A 36 1.28 -11.90 18.78
CA ALA A 36 0.83 -11.52 17.44
C ALA A 36 -0.58 -12.06 17.18
N ILE A 37 -0.84 -13.35 17.44
CA ILE A 37 -2.17 -13.96 17.27
C ILE A 37 -3.25 -13.22 18.08
N ARG A 38 -2.95 -12.78 19.30
CA ARG A 38 -3.89 -11.97 20.10
C ARG A 38 -4.22 -10.63 19.44
N ILE A 39 -3.26 -9.98 18.81
CA ILE A 39 -3.49 -8.75 18.04
C ILE A 39 -4.36 -9.05 16.82
N ALA A 40 -4.07 -10.11 16.06
CA ALA A 40 -4.88 -10.50 14.90
C ALA A 40 -6.34 -10.77 15.27
N ASN A 41 -6.57 -11.50 16.37
CA ASN A 41 -7.91 -11.74 16.91
C ASN A 41 -8.63 -10.44 17.30
N TYR A 42 -7.92 -9.50 17.92
CA TYR A 42 -8.48 -8.19 18.24
C TYR A 42 -8.88 -7.41 16.97
N LEU A 43 -8.02 -7.38 15.95
CA LEU A 43 -8.35 -6.72 14.66
C LEU A 43 -9.60 -7.36 14.03
N GLN A 44 -9.64 -8.70 13.99
CA GLN A 44 -10.77 -9.45 13.43
C GLN A 44 -12.10 -9.20 14.16
N THR A 45 -12.07 -9.04 15.48
CA THR A 45 -13.29 -8.97 16.31
C THR A 45 -13.72 -7.54 16.65
N CYS A 46 -12.78 -6.59 16.73
CA CYS A 46 -13.06 -5.22 17.14
C CYS A 46 -12.97 -4.20 16.01
N VAL A 47 -12.08 -4.40 15.03
CA VAL A 47 -11.83 -3.43 13.94
C VAL A 47 -12.65 -3.77 12.71
N LEU A 48 -12.44 -4.95 12.13
CA LEU A 48 -13.03 -5.35 10.85
C LEU A 48 -14.57 -5.31 10.80
N PRO A 49 -15.32 -5.75 11.83
CA PRO A 49 -16.79 -5.77 11.74
C PRO A 49 -17.41 -4.38 11.59
N GLN A 50 -16.74 -3.35 12.13
CA GLN A 50 -17.20 -1.95 12.08
C GLN A 50 -16.37 -1.08 11.13
N GLN A 51 -15.35 -1.66 10.48
CA GLN A 51 -14.38 -0.94 9.64
C GLN A 51 -13.78 0.29 10.34
N LYS A 52 -13.47 0.16 11.63
CA LYS A 52 -12.89 1.23 12.47
C LYS A 52 -11.38 1.32 12.28
N TRP A 53 -10.97 1.74 11.08
CA TRP A 53 -9.58 1.93 10.69
C TRP A 53 -8.99 3.19 11.30
N PHE A 54 -9.01 3.25 12.63
CA PHE A 54 -8.59 4.39 13.43
C PHE A 54 -7.11 4.31 13.76
N ASP A 55 -6.44 5.44 13.60
CA ASP A 55 -5.11 5.76 14.13
C ASP A 55 -5.05 7.23 14.54
N PHE A 56 -3.88 7.68 15.00
CA PHE A 56 -3.63 9.07 15.31
C PHE A 56 -3.95 10.01 14.13
N GLU A 57 -3.47 9.67 12.93
CA GLU A 57 -3.60 10.52 11.74
C GLU A 57 -5.08 10.69 11.34
N THR A 58 -5.89 9.65 11.51
CA THR A 58 -7.33 9.65 11.24
C THR A 58 -8.04 10.85 11.89
N PHE A 59 -7.63 11.29 13.08
CA PHE A 59 -8.34 12.33 13.83
C PHE A 59 -7.57 13.63 14.02
N PHE A 60 -6.24 13.57 13.98
CA PHE A 60 -5.39 14.69 14.37
C PHE A 60 -4.50 15.21 13.25
N SER A 61 -4.44 14.52 12.11
CA SER A 61 -3.68 14.95 10.95
C SER A 61 -4.59 15.11 9.73
N CYS A 62 -4.16 15.97 8.81
CA CYS A 62 -4.78 16.31 7.52
C CYS A 62 -6.24 16.84 7.58
N SER A 63 -7.16 16.05 8.11
CA SER A 63 -8.59 16.35 8.28
C SER A 63 -9.01 16.15 9.74
N VAL A 64 -8.74 17.16 10.58
CA VAL A 64 -8.99 17.10 12.03
C VAL A 64 -10.48 16.96 12.33
N LYS A 65 -10.83 16.02 13.21
CA LYS A 65 -12.23 15.75 13.58
C LYS A 65 -12.35 15.18 15.00
N PRO A 66 -13.52 15.33 15.65
CA PRO A 66 -13.77 14.76 16.97
C PRO A 66 -13.62 13.23 17.00
N LEU A 67 -13.25 12.68 18.16
CA LEU A 67 -13.04 11.24 18.35
C LEU A 67 -14.32 10.40 18.20
N ASP A 68 -15.48 11.01 18.34
CA ASP A 68 -16.80 10.43 18.15
C ASP A 68 -17.38 10.70 16.76
N PHE A 69 -16.57 11.22 15.82
CA PHE A 69 -17.01 11.47 14.45
C PHE A 69 -17.50 10.19 13.78
N TYR A 70 -18.68 10.28 13.19
CA TYR A 70 -19.29 9.26 12.35
C TYR A 70 -20.02 9.97 11.22
N ASP A 71 -19.68 9.63 9.98
CA ASP A 71 -20.32 10.25 8.83
C ASP A 71 -21.69 9.59 8.59
N ARG A 72 -22.74 10.34 8.91
CA ARG A 72 -24.12 9.89 8.75
C ARG A 72 -24.56 9.82 7.29
N TYR A 73 -23.86 10.51 6.38
CA TYR A 73 -24.20 10.48 4.95
C TYR A 73 -23.70 9.21 4.28
N THR A 74 -22.43 8.84 4.51
CA THR A 74 -21.87 7.59 3.97
C THR A 74 -22.16 6.37 4.86
N GLY A 75 -22.57 6.58 6.11
CA GLY A 75 -22.80 5.51 7.07
C GLY A 75 -21.50 4.86 7.56
N GLN A 76 -20.38 5.58 7.50
CA GLN A 76 -19.05 5.05 7.79
C GLN A 76 -18.34 5.83 8.90
N TYR A 77 -17.50 5.11 9.64
CA TYR A 77 -16.49 5.72 10.49
C TYR A 77 -15.38 6.34 9.64
N PRO A 78 -14.61 7.30 10.18
CA PRO A 78 -13.42 7.78 9.51
C PRO A 78 -12.35 6.68 9.46
N GLN A 79 -11.57 6.64 8.39
CA GLN A 79 -10.68 5.52 8.09
C GLN A 79 -9.36 6.03 7.53
N ASN A 80 -8.25 5.39 7.89
CA ASN A 80 -6.93 5.66 7.35
C ASN A 80 -6.33 4.41 6.68
N THR A 81 -5.72 4.60 5.50
CA THR A 81 -5.14 3.52 4.69
C THR A 81 -3.86 2.93 5.26
N LEU A 82 -3.10 3.67 6.07
CA LEU A 82 -1.85 3.19 6.67
C LEU A 82 -2.07 2.02 7.63
N VAL A 83 -3.07 2.11 8.52
CA VAL A 83 -3.43 0.99 9.41
C VAL A 83 -4.08 -0.18 8.68
N MET A 84 -4.80 0.07 7.57
CA MET A 84 -5.27 -1.01 6.70
C MET A 84 -4.09 -1.76 6.11
N HIS A 85 -3.10 -1.03 5.56
CA HIS A 85 -1.88 -1.61 5.02
C HIS A 85 -1.11 -2.41 6.07
N TRP A 86 -0.85 -1.84 7.27
CA TRP A 86 -0.18 -2.59 8.34
C TRP A 86 -0.94 -3.85 8.73
N THR A 87 -2.27 -3.80 8.72
CA THR A 87 -3.10 -4.96 9.02
C THR A 87 -2.98 -6.03 7.93
N ALA A 88 -3.02 -5.64 6.65
CA ALA A 88 -2.83 -6.56 5.53
C ALA A 88 -1.43 -7.21 5.58
N ALA A 89 -0.38 -6.40 5.63
CA ALA A 89 0.99 -6.88 5.77
C ALA A 89 1.16 -7.81 6.98
N PHE A 90 0.62 -7.43 8.15
CA PHE A 90 0.68 -8.25 9.35
C PHE A 90 0.01 -9.61 9.16
N LEU A 91 -1.21 -9.65 8.61
CA LEU A 91 -1.95 -10.89 8.43
C LEU A 91 -1.29 -11.81 7.39
N LEU A 92 -0.65 -11.24 6.36
CA LEU A 92 0.17 -11.99 5.42
C LEU A 92 1.41 -12.59 6.11
N THR A 93 2.17 -11.79 6.84
CA THR A 93 3.32 -12.26 7.62
C THR A 93 2.91 -13.33 8.64
N LEU A 94 1.74 -13.19 9.27
CA LEU A 94 1.22 -14.17 10.22
C LEU A 94 0.84 -15.48 9.53
N TYR A 95 0.29 -15.42 8.32
CA TYR A 95 0.09 -16.59 7.49
C TYR A 95 1.43 -17.28 7.16
N GLU A 96 2.46 -16.54 6.80
CA GLU A 96 3.77 -17.12 6.47
C GLU A 96 4.38 -17.92 7.63
N VAL A 97 4.24 -17.44 8.88
CA VAL A 97 4.82 -18.11 10.06
C VAL A 97 3.96 -19.21 10.67
N THR A 98 2.66 -19.25 10.35
CA THR A 98 1.71 -20.22 10.92
C THR A 98 1.15 -21.21 9.90
N HIS A 99 1.24 -20.89 8.60
CA HIS A 99 0.53 -21.53 7.50
C HIS A 99 -0.99 -21.63 7.68
N ASN A 100 -1.57 -20.82 8.58
CA ASN A 100 -3.01 -20.79 8.79
C ASN A 100 -3.68 -19.91 7.74
N THR A 101 -4.34 -20.55 6.78
CA THR A 101 -4.99 -19.88 5.63
C THR A 101 -6.10 -18.92 6.03
N ASN A 102 -6.65 -19.01 7.25
CA ASN A 102 -7.60 -18.02 7.75
C ASN A 102 -6.97 -16.61 7.84
N TRP A 103 -5.67 -16.52 8.18
CA TRP A 103 -4.97 -15.23 8.21
C TRP A 103 -4.76 -14.67 6.82
N LEU A 104 -4.41 -15.52 5.84
CA LEU A 104 -4.32 -15.10 4.44
C LEU A 104 -5.66 -14.58 3.92
N SER A 105 -6.75 -15.33 4.17
CA SER A 105 -8.10 -14.93 3.78
C SER A 105 -8.53 -13.61 4.42
N LEU A 106 -8.26 -13.44 5.72
CA LEU A 106 -8.55 -12.19 6.41
C LEU A 106 -7.71 -11.03 5.86
N GLY A 107 -6.43 -11.27 5.59
CA GLY A 107 -5.51 -10.32 5.00
C GLY A 107 -5.96 -9.86 3.61
N LYS A 108 -6.36 -10.80 2.72
CA LYS A 108 -6.93 -10.50 1.40
C LYS A 108 -8.12 -9.54 1.53
N ARG A 109 -9.05 -9.81 2.44
CA ARG A 109 -10.22 -8.92 2.66
C ARG A 109 -9.82 -7.49 3.05
N VAL A 110 -8.75 -7.34 3.85
CA VAL A 110 -8.26 -6.01 4.24
C VAL A 110 -7.52 -5.34 3.08
N GLN A 111 -6.70 -6.10 2.34
CA GLN A 111 -6.01 -5.62 1.15
C GLN A 111 -6.99 -5.17 0.06
N ASP A 112 -8.06 -5.93 -0.17
CA ASP A 112 -9.10 -5.61 -1.14
C ASP A 112 -9.85 -4.33 -0.74
N TYR A 113 -10.09 -4.15 0.56
CA TYR A 113 -10.70 -2.92 1.07
C TYR A 113 -9.76 -1.71 0.93
N LEU A 114 -8.46 -1.89 1.22
CA LEU A 114 -7.44 -0.88 0.96
C LEU A 114 -7.37 -0.50 -0.53
N ASN A 115 -7.51 -1.48 -1.44
CA ASN A 115 -7.47 -1.24 -2.89
C ASN A 115 -8.61 -0.31 -3.38
N LEU A 116 -9.68 -0.10 -2.60
CA LEU A 116 -10.71 0.89 -2.91
C LEU A 116 -10.19 2.33 -2.88
N TYR A 117 -9.06 2.57 -2.20
CA TYR A 117 -8.40 3.87 -2.14
C TYR A 117 -7.40 4.08 -3.28
N GLN A 118 -7.14 3.04 -4.09
CA GLN A 118 -6.24 3.13 -5.21
C GLN A 118 -6.93 3.72 -6.44
N GLN A 119 -6.28 4.69 -7.07
CA GLN A 119 -6.71 5.27 -8.32
C GLN A 119 -6.54 4.29 -9.48
N VAL A 120 -7.66 3.81 -10.03
CA VAL A 120 -7.72 2.97 -11.24
C VAL A 120 -7.91 3.76 -12.53
N TRP A 121 -7.72 5.08 -12.49
CA TRP A 121 -7.85 5.99 -13.63
C TRP A 121 -7.00 7.26 -13.42
N ASN A 122 -6.79 8.04 -14.47
CA ASN A 122 -6.14 9.36 -14.38
C ASN A 122 -7.21 10.47 -14.39
N PRO A 123 -7.50 11.15 -13.26
CA PRO A 123 -8.58 12.12 -13.19
C PRO A 123 -8.27 13.41 -13.99
N PRO A 124 -9.14 13.84 -14.93
CA PRO A 124 -8.87 14.99 -15.80
C PRO A 124 -8.97 16.34 -15.09
N PHE A 125 -9.51 16.38 -13.86
CA PHE A 125 -9.64 17.58 -13.05
C PHE A 125 -8.44 17.82 -12.12
N LEU A 126 -7.46 16.92 -12.09
CA LEU A 126 -6.22 17.10 -11.35
C LEU A 126 -5.09 17.51 -12.29
N SER A 127 -4.19 18.39 -11.85
CA SER A 127 -2.98 18.70 -12.63
C SER A 127 -1.94 17.59 -12.60
N ILE A 128 -1.98 16.73 -11.59
CA ILE A 128 -1.09 15.56 -11.43
C ILE A 128 -1.63 14.35 -12.20
N TYR A 129 -0.73 13.49 -12.71
CA TYR A 129 -1.07 12.18 -13.23
C TYR A 129 -1.45 11.23 -12.07
N GLY A 130 -2.74 10.98 -11.89
CA GLY A 130 -3.26 10.30 -10.71
C GLY A 130 -3.21 8.77 -10.73
N PHE A 131 -2.95 8.15 -11.88
CA PHE A 131 -3.12 6.70 -12.04
C PHE A 131 -2.20 5.88 -11.14
N GLY A 132 -2.76 4.87 -10.47
CA GLY A 132 -2.04 3.97 -9.57
C GLY A 132 -1.85 4.51 -8.16
N GLY A 133 -2.09 5.81 -7.94
CA GLY A 133 -1.86 6.43 -6.65
C GLY A 133 -2.86 6.00 -5.57
N PHE A 134 -2.61 6.39 -4.33
CA PHE A 134 -3.53 6.15 -3.22
C PHE A 134 -4.01 7.45 -2.57
N GLY A 135 -5.26 7.42 -2.12
CA GLY A 135 -5.75 8.33 -1.09
C GLY A 135 -5.38 7.85 0.32
N VAL A 136 -5.45 8.77 1.27
CA VAL A 136 -5.01 8.56 2.66
C VAL A 136 -6.14 8.13 3.57
N MET A 137 -7.27 8.82 3.46
CA MET A 137 -8.40 8.64 4.35
C MET A 137 -9.71 8.92 3.62
N ASN A 138 -10.81 8.33 4.08
CA ASN A 138 -12.15 8.59 3.52
C ASN A 138 -12.73 9.95 3.93
N THR A 139 -11.94 10.80 4.57
CA THR A 139 -12.35 12.11 5.12
C THR A 139 -11.41 13.23 4.68
N ASP A 140 -10.53 12.97 3.72
CA ASP A 140 -9.67 13.96 3.08
C ASP A 140 -9.75 13.79 1.57
N GLY A 141 -9.35 14.82 0.83
CA GLY A 141 -9.30 14.86 -0.63
C GLY A 141 -7.94 14.52 -1.21
N GLU A 142 -7.05 13.87 -0.45
CA GLU A 142 -5.67 13.58 -0.85
C GLU A 142 -5.57 12.49 -1.94
N TRP A 143 -4.63 12.70 -2.86
CA TRP A 143 -4.29 11.85 -4.00
C TRP A 143 -2.77 11.63 -4.04
N ASN A 144 -2.36 10.49 -4.61
CA ASN A 144 -0.96 10.15 -4.84
C ASN A 144 -0.08 10.30 -3.58
N ASP A 145 -0.52 9.68 -2.49
CA ASP A 145 0.17 9.74 -1.21
C ASP A 145 1.53 9.04 -1.20
N ALA A 146 2.49 9.59 -0.45
CA ALA A 146 3.85 9.07 -0.29
C ALA A 146 3.92 7.59 0.15
N ARG A 147 2.93 7.07 0.88
CA ARG A 147 2.86 5.67 1.35
C ARG A 147 2.62 4.66 0.25
N GLN A 148 2.12 5.08 -0.91
CA GLN A 148 1.67 4.16 -1.97
C GLN A 148 2.74 3.17 -2.45
N SER A 149 4.02 3.55 -2.40
CA SER A 149 5.13 2.63 -2.73
C SER A 149 5.18 1.44 -1.77
N GLN A 150 4.99 1.70 -0.47
CA GLN A 150 4.94 0.66 0.56
C GLN A 150 3.74 -0.26 0.35
N PHE A 151 2.58 0.30 0.00
CA PHE A 151 1.37 -0.47 -0.29
C PHE A 151 1.58 -1.38 -1.50
N GLY A 152 2.28 -0.89 -2.53
CA GLY A 152 2.65 -1.66 -3.70
C GLY A 152 3.53 -2.86 -3.38
N CYS A 153 4.49 -2.74 -2.45
CA CYS A 153 5.28 -3.88 -1.99
C CYS A 153 4.41 -4.98 -1.40
N THR A 154 3.49 -4.62 -0.50
CA THR A 154 2.57 -5.60 0.11
C THR A 154 1.60 -6.19 -0.91
N GLN A 155 1.12 -5.42 -1.88
CA GLN A 155 0.33 -5.96 -2.99
C GLN A 155 1.12 -7.01 -3.79
N ALA A 156 2.41 -6.77 -4.09
CA ALA A 156 3.24 -7.76 -4.77
C ALA A 156 3.46 -9.03 -3.93
N ASP A 157 3.58 -8.89 -2.60
CA ASP A 157 3.65 -10.05 -1.71
C ASP A 157 2.34 -10.85 -1.69
N TYR A 158 1.18 -10.18 -1.73
CA TYR A 158 -0.10 -10.86 -1.92
C TYR A 158 -0.20 -11.58 -3.26
N PHE A 159 0.27 -10.97 -4.36
CA PHE A 159 0.38 -11.68 -5.64
C PHE A 159 1.20 -12.96 -5.48
N LEU A 160 2.39 -12.89 -4.88
CA LEU A 160 3.25 -14.07 -4.71
C LEU A 160 2.64 -15.15 -3.79
N ALA A 161 1.79 -14.76 -2.83
CA ALA A 161 1.10 -15.69 -1.94
C ALA A 161 -0.19 -16.28 -2.51
N THR A 162 -0.80 -15.66 -3.52
CA THR A 162 -2.16 -15.99 -3.98
C THR A 162 -2.28 -16.24 -5.47
N ASP A 163 -1.27 -15.84 -6.24
CA ASP A 163 -1.22 -15.94 -7.70
C ASP A 163 -2.34 -15.15 -8.42
N GLU A 164 -2.82 -14.08 -7.75
CA GLU A 164 -3.87 -13.17 -8.23
C GLU A 164 -3.26 -11.98 -9.01
N PRO A 165 -3.36 -11.95 -10.34
CA PRO A 165 -2.63 -10.99 -11.19
C PRO A 165 -2.99 -9.53 -10.91
N GLU A 166 -4.22 -9.25 -10.48
CA GLU A 166 -4.68 -7.90 -10.15
C GLU A 166 -3.79 -7.26 -9.07
N TYR A 167 -3.33 -8.03 -8.08
CA TYR A 167 -2.45 -7.49 -7.05
C TYR A 167 -1.10 -7.05 -7.63
N LEU A 168 -0.56 -7.79 -8.61
CA LEU A 168 0.70 -7.41 -9.24
C LEU A 168 0.53 -6.16 -10.13
N GLU A 169 -0.54 -6.07 -10.91
CA GLU A 169 -0.84 -4.86 -11.69
C GLU A 169 -0.91 -3.63 -10.78
N ARG A 170 -1.70 -3.74 -9.70
CA ARG A 170 -1.87 -2.69 -8.70
C ARG A 170 -0.55 -2.32 -8.04
N ALA A 171 0.27 -3.31 -7.69
CA ALA A 171 1.58 -3.10 -7.08
C ALA A 171 2.51 -2.27 -7.97
N ILE A 172 2.62 -2.65 -9.24
CA ILE A 172 3.45 -1.96 -10.22
C ILE A 172 3.02 -0.51 -10.37
N TYR A 173 1.71 -0.26 -10.48
CA TYR A 173 1.21 1.10 -10.64
C TYR A 173 1.27 1.94 -9.37
N ALA A 174 1.15 1.34 -8.19
CA ALA A 174 1.37 2.03 -6.91
C ALA A 174 2.83 2.51 -6.78
N VAL A 175 3.80 1.64 -7.09
CA VAL A 175 5.23 2.01 -7.08
C VAL A 175 5.55 3.06 -8.14
N ARG A 176 4.96 2.96 -9.34
CA ARG A 176 5.11 4.01 -10.38
C ARG A 176 4.51 5.34 -9.95
N ALA A 177 3.34 5.34 -9.31
CA ALA A 177 2.68 6.53 -8.82
C ALA A 177 3.56 7.31 -7.81
N ALA A 178 4.35 6.59 -6.99
CA ALA A 178 5.29 7.19 -6.04
C ALA A 178 6.32 8.14 -6.68
N PHE A 179 6.72 7.87 -7.93
CA PHE A 179 7.61 8.76 -8.66
C PHE A 179 6.93 10.00 -9.20
N THR A 180 5.59 10.02 -9.34
CA THR A 180 4.87 11.16 -9.92
C THR A 180 5.02 12.41 -9.05
N CYS A 181 4.96 12.25 -7.73
CA CYS A 181 5.07 13.36 -6.78
C CYS A 181 6.50 13.93 -6.65
N ALA A 182 7.51 13.32 -7.29
CA ALA A 182 8.89 13.74 -7.20
C ALA A 182 9.16 15.06 -7.97
N PHE A 183 9.96 15.93 -7.36
CA PHE A 183 10.38 17.21 -7.91
C PHE A 183 11.57 17.02 -8.85
N LEU A 184 11.28 16.50 -10.03
CA LEU A 184 12.25 16.16 -11.07
C LEU A 184 11.87 16.82 -12.40
N PRO A 185 12.82 17.34 -13.21
CA PRO A 185 12.52 17.90 -14.52
C PRO A 185 11.80 16.92 -15.46
N ALA A 186 12.10 15.63 -15.34
CA ALA A 186 11.44 14.55 -16.07
C ALA A 186 9.92 14.49 -15.82
N ASN A 187 9.47 14.94 -14.63
CA ASN A 187 8.07 14.92 -14.24
C ASN A 187 7.26 16.12 -14.78
N LYS A 188 7.83 17.00 -15.63
CA LYS A 188 7.12 18.16 -16.18
C LYS A 188 5.74 17.82 -16.78
N LYS A 189 5.61 16.65 -17.41
CA LYS A 189 4.35 16.21 -18.04
C LYS A 189 3.35 15.62 -17.06
N VAL A 190 3.83 14.89 -16.05
CA VAL A 190 2.99 14.13 -15.11
C VAL A 190 2.74 14.87 -13.80
N TYR A 191 3.54 15.89 -13.48
CA TYR A 191 3.34 16.77 -12.34
C TYR A 191 3.74 18.23 -12.64
N PRO A 192 3.03 18.91 -13.56
CA PRO A 192 3.34 20.27 -14.03
C PRO A 192 3.37 21.32 -12.91
N THR A 193 2.62 21.11 -11.83
CA THR A 193 2.57 22.03 -10.66
C THR A 193 3.69 21.77 -9.65
N GLY A 194 4.30 20.58 -9.64
CA GLY A 194 5.31 20.17 -8.67
C GLY A 194 6.75 20.07 -9.19
N TYR A 195 6.97 19.76 -10.48
CA TYR A 195 8.28 19.33 -10.98
C TYR A 195 9.49 20.27 -10.72
N ARG A 196 9.25 21.59 -10.59
CA ARG A 196 10.31 22.60 -10.34
C ARG A 196 10.53 22.93 -8.86
N ARG A 197 9.74 22.34 -7.95
CA ARG A 197 9.83 22.63 -6.52
C ARG A 197 11.20 22.28 -5.96
N LYS A 198 11.55 22.95 -4.86
CA LYS A 198 12.84 22.79 -4.19
C LYS A 198 12.63 22.20 -2.79
N PRO A 199 13.59 21.42 -2.28
CA PRO A 199 14.79 20.96 -3.00
C PRO A 199 14.44 19.92 -4.09
N GLN A 200 15.24 19.88 -5.16
CA GLN A 200 15.03 18.89 -6.23
C GLN A 200 15.35 17.48 -5.71
N GLY A 201 14.65 16.48 -6.24
CA GLY A 201 14.81 15.09 -5.80
C GLY A 201 14.07 14.73 -4.52
N GLN A 202 13.37 15.67 -3.88
CA GLN A 202 12.32 15.37 -2.89
C GLN A 202 10.97 15.20 -3.60
N ALA A 203 9.92 14.90 -2.85
CA ALA A 203 8.56 14.76 -3.35
C ALA A 203 7.58 15.59 -2.52
N ALA A 204 6.43 15.90 -3.11
CA ALA A 204 5.25 16.29 -2.33
C ALA A 204 4.83 15.10 -1.46
N GLU A 205 4.24 15.37 -0.30
CA GLU A 205 3.68 14.31 0.55
C GLU A 205 2.47 13.65 -0.12
N ASN A 206 1.62 14.49 -0.71
CA ASN A 206 0.48 14.10 -1.54
C ASN A 206 0.05 15.30 -2.39
N HIS A 207 -1.09 15.16 -3.08
CA HIS A 207 -1.73 16.20 -3.87
C HIS A 207 -3.22 16.29 -3.49
N GLY A 208 -3.82 17.47 -3.41
CA GLY A 208 -5.27 17.58 -3.19
C GLY A 208 -5.73 17.71 -1.72
N HIS A 209 -4.81 17.86 -0.77
CA HIS A 209 -5.12 17.89 0.67
C HIS A 209 -6.19 18.92 1.03
N GLY A 210 -7.13 18.52 1.89
CA GLY A 210 -8.30 19.31 2.27
C GLY A 210 -9.29 19.52 1.12
N GLY A 211 -9.21 18.74 0.04
CA GLY A 211 -10.08 18.84 -1.14
C GLY A 211 -9.74 19.98 -2.10
N HIS A 212 -8.55 20.57 -1.98
CA HIS A 212 -8.10 21.65 -2.87
C HIS A 212 -7.00 21.16 -3.80
N GLU A 213 -7.13 21.43 -5.09
CA GLU A 213 -6.16 21.03 -6.12
C GLU A 213 -4.85 21.82 -5.95
N MET A 214 -3.99 21.33 -5.05
CA MET A 214 -2.71 21.93 -4.73
C MET A 214 -1.70 20.89 -4.28
N LEU A 215 -0.43 21.28 -4.35
CA LEU A 215 0.68 20.53 -3.77
C LEU A 215 0.65 20.65 -2.25
N CYS A 216 0.92 19.54 -1.57
CA CYS A 216 0.78 19.43 -0.13
C CYS A 216 2.12 19.04 0.50
N GLY A 217 2.66 19.98 1.28
CA GLY A 217 3.91 19.81 1.99
C GLY A 217 5.11 19.50 1.10
N VAL A 218 6.24 19.27 1.74
CA VAL A 218 7.38 18.59 1.13
C VAL A 218 7.71 17.43 2.04
N SER A 219 7.73 16.24 1.45
CA SER A 219 8.02 15.02 2.18
C SER A 219 9.53 14.86 2.40
N GLY A 220 9.89 14.28 3.54
CA GLY A 220 11.28 13.84 3.78
C GLY A 220 11.71 12.77 2.78
N PHE A 221 13.03 12.59 2.60
CA PHE A 221 13.56 11.60 1.67
C PHE A 221 12.99 10.20 1.95
N ASP A 222 13.03 9.74 3.20
CA ASP A 222 12.62 8.37 3.55
C ASP A 222 11.12 8.11 3.33
N TRP A 223 10.28 9.14 3.45
CA TRP A 223 8.83 9.02 3.26
C TRP A 223 8.43 9.16 1.78
N GLY A 224 9.02 10.13 1.07
CA GLY A 224 8.73 10.41 -0.34
C GLY A 224 9.59 9.59 -1.31
N THR A 225 10.59 10.22 -1.92
CA THR A 225 11.37 9.61 -3.02
C THR A 225 12.18 8.39 -2.60
N GLY A 226 12.62 8.31 -1.35
CA GLY A 226 13.32 7.16 -0.79
C GLY A 226 12.42 5.94 -0.76
N SER A 227 11.17 6.07 -0.30
CA SER A 227 10.19 4.97 -0.33
C SER A 227 9.88 4.54 -1.77
N ALA A 228 9.81 5.47 -2.72
CA ALA A 228 9.63 5.17 -4.15
C ALA A 228 10.81 4.33 -4.69
N LEU A 229 12.05 4.73 -4.41
CA LEU A 229 13.26 4.00 -4.81
C LEU A 229 13.31 2.61 -4.16
N THR A 230 13.00 2.51 -2.87
CA THR A 230 12.96 1.24 -2.15
C THR A 230 11.90 0.30 -2.71
N GLY A 231 10.69 0.79 -3.02
CA GLY A 231 9.64 -0.03 -3.62
C GLY A 231 9.99 -0.52 -5.02
N ALA A 232 10.60 0.34 -5.85
CA ALA A 232 11.11 -0.07 -7.16
C ALA A 232 12.20 -1.15 -7.04
N ALA A 233 13.17 -0.94 -6.14
CA ALA A 233 14.22 -1.93 -5.87
C ALA A 233 13.65 -3.25 -5.33
N TYR A 234 12.61 -3.19 -4.50
CA TYR A 234 11.93 -4.36 -3.95
C TYR A 234 11.26 -5.19 -5.05
N LEU A 235 10.46 -4.56 -5.93
CA LEU A 235 9.82 -5.26 -7.04
C LEU A 235 10.86 -5.86 -7.99
N LEU A 236 11.89 -5.09 -8.35
CA LEU A 236 13.00 -5.58 -9.17
C LEU A 236 13.69 -6.79 -8.56
N HIS A 237 13.94 -6.77 -7.25
CA HIS A 237 14.57 -7.88 -6.55
C HIS A 237 13.70 -9.14 -6.53
N ARG A 238 12.38 -8.98 -6.37
CA ARG A 238 11.43 -10.10 -6.23
C ARG A 238 10.97 -10.68 -7.55
N LEU A 239 10.86 -9.87 -8.60
CA LEU A 239 10.16 -10.21 -9.84
C LEU A 239 10.97 -9.89 -11.11
N GLY A 240 12.12 -9.21 -10.99
CA GLY A 240 12.90 -8.73 -12.13
C GLY A 240 12.28 -7.51 -12.82
N GLY A 241 12.79 -7.18 -14.01
CA GLY A 241 12.27 -6.07 -14.83
C GLY A 241 10.94 -6.38 -15.51
N ALA A 242 10.62 -7.66 -15.67
CA ALA A 242 9.39 -8.17 -16.23
C ALA A 242 9.06 -9.53 -15.62
N TYR A 243 7.77 -9.78 -15.37
CA TYR A 243 7.25 -11.07 -14.93
C TYR A 243 6.41 -11.69 -16.05
N VAL A 244 6.56 -12.99 -16.29
CA VAL A 244 5.79 -13.72 -17.30
C VAL A 244 5.29 -15.03 -16.69
N ASP A 245 3.97 -15.23 -16.75
CA ASP A 245 3.32 -16.50 -16.44
C ASP A 245 3.02 -17.21 -17.77
N ILE A 246 3.73 -18.31 -18.01
CA ILE A 246 3.62 -19.09 -19.24
C ILE A 246 2.29 -19.85 -19.29
N ASP A 247 1.83 -20.36 -18.15
CA ASP A 247 0.63 -21.19 -18.04
C ASP A 247 -0.62 -20.35 -18.24
N LYS A 248 -0.63 -19.11 -17.74
CA LYS A 248 -1.71 -18.14 -17.95
C LYS A 248 -1.56 -17.31 -19.22
N ALA A 249 -0.45 -17.47 -19.94
CA ALA A 249 -0.09 -16.64 -21.10
C ALA A 249 -0.26 -15.13 -20.81
N CYS A 250 0.23 -14.68 -19.65
CA CYS A 250 0.17 -13.28 -19.25
C CYS A 250 1.54 -12.76 -18.78
N GLY A 251 1.72 -11.45 -18.76
CA GLY A 251 2.97 -10.85 -18.36
C GLY A 251 2.84 -9.39 -17.97
N PHE A 252 3.73 -8.96 -17.09
CA PHE A 252 3.73 -7.63 -16.49
C PHE A 252 5.10 -6.99 -16.66
N GLY A 253 5.12 -5.82 -17.28
CA GLY A 253 6.32 -4.97 -17.31
C GLY A 253 6.44 -4.19 -16.02
N ILE A 254 7.57 -4.31 -15.32
CA ILE A 254 7.76 -3.76 -13.97
C ILE A 254 8.58 -2.48 -14.07
N ASP A 255 9.84 -2.60 -14.50
CA ASP A 255 10.77 -1.48 -14.65
C ASP A 255 11.10 -1.22 -16.11
N GLY A 256 11.04 0.06 -16.51
CA GLY A 256 11.42 0.51 -17.85
C GLY A 256 10.62 -0.08 -19.03
N CYS A 257 9.62 -0.94 -18.80
CA CYS A 257 8.90 -1.65 -19.85
C CYS A 257 7.41 -1.85 -19.56
N PHE A 258 6.68 -2.15 -20.63
CA PHE A 258 5.28 -2.58 -20.60
C PHE A 258 5.18 -3.85 -21.44
N ILE A 259 4.47 -4.85 -20.92
CA ILE A 259 4.08 -6.04 -21.67
C ILE A 259 2.58 -5.89 -21.94
N ARG A 260 2.21 -5.86 -23.22
CA ARG A 260 0.83 -5.74 -23.68
C ARG A 260 0.26 -7.08 -24.08
N ASN A 261 1.11 -7.98 -24.57
CA ASN A 261 0.70 -9.33 -24.95
C ASN A 261 1.83 -10.33 -24.68
N VAL A 262 1.43 -11.54 -24.31
CA VAL A 262 2.33 -12.70 -24.20
C VAL A 262 1.79 -13.78 -25.13
N GLU A 263 2.63 -14.23 -26.06
CA GLU A 263 2.34 -15.34 -26.95
C GLU A 263 3.27 -16.50 -26.59
N THR A 264 2.69 -17.63 -26.20
CA THR A 264 3.42 -18.84 -25.83
C THR A 264 3.23 -19.91 -26.90
N THR A 265 4.33 -20.55 -27.31
CA THR A 265 4.33 -21.79 -28.09
C THR A 265 5.04 -22.87 -27.29
N ALA A 266 5.16 -24.09 -27.84
CA ALA A 266 5.90 -25.17 -27.18
C ALA A 266 7.35 -24.78 -26.83
N ASP A 267 8.00 -23.96 -27.68
CA ASP A 267 9.43 -23.68 -27.58
C ASP A 267 9.76 -22.19 -27.42
N THR A 268 8.77 -21.30 -27.50
CA THR A 268 9.01 -19.84 -27.52
C THR A 268 8.02 -19.06 -26.68
N VAL A 269 8.53 -18.03 -26.00
CA VAL A 269 7.72 -16.97 -25.38
C VAL A 269 8.02 -15.66 -26.09
N SER A 270 6.99 -15.02 -26.64
CA SER A 270 7.09 -13.72 -27.31
C SER A 270 6.36 -12.64 -26.52
N LEU A 271 7.02 -11.51 -26.28
CA LEU A 271 6.50 -10.36 -25.55
C LEU A 271 6.31 -9.18 -26.51
N LYS A 272 5.14 -8.54 -26.49
CA LYS A 272 4.85 -7.31 -27.26
C LYS A 272 4.57 -6.14 -26.35
#